data_AF-A0A3D2UWW8-F1
#
_entry.id   AF-A0A3D2UWW8-F1
#
_cell.length_a   1.000
_cell.length_b   1.000
_cell.length_c   1.000
_cell.angle_alpha   90.00
_cell.angle_beta   90.00
_cell.angle_gamma   90.00
#
_symmetry.space_group_name_H-M   'P 1'
#
loop_
_entity.id
_entity.type
_entity.pdbx_description
1 polymer ?
#
loop_
_entity_poly.entity_id
_entity_poly.type
_entity_poly.pdbx_seq_one_letter_code
_entity_poly.pdbx_strand_id
1 'polypeptide(L)'
;KDLDKIEKSISESKEQMGIQDERTKKNVEALIKVYSSMKPEEAANLVEAIDEGLALQIISGMKSKIAGQVLSNLDVKVAKRISENLAGKRDKPSEKTNSPGN
;
A
#
# COMPACT_ATOMS: atom_id res chain seq x y z
N LYS A 1 20.44 -1.92 38.70
CA LYS A 1 20.27 -0.46 38.51
C LYS A 1 20.37 -0.06 37.04
N ASP A 2 21.48 -0.32 36.34
CA ASP A 2 21.58 0.05 34.91
C ASP A 2 20.81 -0.91 33.99
N LEU A 3 20.82 -2.21 34.30
CA LEU A 3 20.04 -3.23 33.57
C LEU A 3 18.53 -2.96 33.63
N ASP A 4 17.99 -2.68 34.82
CA ASP A 4 16.57 -2.38 35.01
C ASP A 4 16.12 -1.14 34.20
N LYS A 5 17.01 -0.16 34.04
CA LYS A 5 16.74 1.07 33.27
C LYS A 5 16.74 0.81 31.76
N ILE A 6 17.62 -0.07 31.28
CA ILE A 6 17.68 -0.49 29.87
C ILE A 6 16.44 -1.31 29.52
N GLU A 7 16.07 -2.30 30.35
CA GLU A 7 14.87 -3.12 30.12
C GLU A 7 13.59 -2.28 30.08
N LYS A 8 13.46 -1.32 31.00
CA LYS A 8 12.35 -0.37 31.02
C LYS A 8 12.28 0.46 29.73
N SER A 9 13.42 1.00 29.28
CA SER A 9 13.49 1.81 28.06
C SER A 9 13.13 1.01 26.80
N ILE A 10 13.55 -0.27 26.73
CA ILE A 10 13.19 -1.18 25.64
C ILE A 10 11.69 -1.49 25.66
N SER A 11 11.11 -1.72 26.84
CA SER A 11 9.67 -1.97 26.99
C SER A 11 8.83 -0.77 26.54
N GLU A 12 9.18 0.42 27.02
CA GLU A 12 8.50 1.68 26.64
C GLU A 12 8.62 1.93 25.13
N SER A 13 9.80 1.67 24.54
CA SER A 13 10.00 1.81 23.10
C SER A 13 9.13 0.82 22.31
N LYS A 14 9.06 -0.45 22.72
CA LYS A 14 8.20 -1.46 22.08
C LYS A 14 6.73 -1.11 22.17
N GLU A 15 6.29 -0.60 23.33
CA GLU A 15 4.91 -0.15 23.53
C GLU A 15 4.58 1.05 22.64
N GLN A 16 5.47 2.05 22.57
CA GLN A 16 5.31 3.19 21.68
C GLN A 16 5.30 2.80 20.20
N MET A 17 6.13 1.83 19.79
CA MET A 17 6.10 1.28 18.43
C MET A 17 4.76 0.58 18.16
N GLY A 18 4.29 -0.27 19.07
CA GLY A 18 2.99 -0.95 18.96
C GLY A 18 1.82 0.03 18.83
N ILE A 19 1.79 1.10 19.63
CA ILE A 19 0.77 2.14 19.55
C ILE A 19 0.80 2.87 18.20
N GLN A 20 2.00 3.16 17.67
CA GLN A 20 2.15 3.80 16.36
C GLN A 20 1.66 2.88 15.23
N ASP A 21 1.97 1.59 15.30
CA ASP A 21 1.51 0.60 14.32
C ASP A 21 -0.02 0.48 14.33
N GLU A 22 -0.64 0.41 15.51
CA GLU A 22 -2.10 0.37 15.63
C GLU A 22 -2.77 1.63 15.09
N ARG A 23 -2.21 2.81 15.38
CA ARG A 23 -2.74 4.07 14.86
C ARG A 23 -2.62 4.14 13.34
N THR A 24 -1.49 3.70 12.79
CA THR A 24 -1.26 3.65 11.35
C THR A 24 -2.26 2.72 10.68
N LYS A 25 -2.48 1.53 11.25
CA LYS A 25 -3.49 0.57 10.77
C LYS A 25 -4.89 1.18 10.76
N LYS A 26 -5.30 1.83 11.85
CA LYS A 26 -6.61 2.50 11.95
C LYS A 26 -6.78 3.60 10.88
N ASN A 27 -5.72 4.35 10.59
CA ASN A 27 -5.74 5.37 9.56
C ASN A 27 -5.91 4.75 8.16
N VAL A 28 -5.20 3.66 7.86
CA VAL A 28 -5.35 2.94 6.58
C VAL A 28 -6.76 2.36 6.45
N GLU A 29 -7.32 1.77 7.50
CA GLU A 29 -8.71 1.29 7.52
C GLU A 29 -9.73 2.40 7.27
N ALA A 30 -9.48 3.61 7.80
CA ALA A 30 -10.32 4.77 7.53
C ALA A 30 -10.22 5.20 6.05
N LEU A 31 -9.01 5.24 5.50
CA LEU A 31 -8.79 5.56 4.08
C LEU A 31 -9.47 4.55 3.16
N ILE A 32 -9.39 3.25 3.47
CA ILE A 32 -10.12 2.20 2.73
C ILE A 32 -11.61 2.51 2.68
N LYS A 33 -12.22 2.89 3.82
CA LYS A 33 -13.66 3.23 3.88
C LYS A 33 -13.98 4.48 3.06
N VAL A 34 -13.17 5.53 3.18
CA VAL A 34 -13.34 6.77 2.43
C VAL A 34 -13.28 6.51 0.93
N TYR A 35 -12.23 5.86 0.45
CA TYR A 35 -12.02 5.59 -0.97
C TYR A 35 -13.07 4.62 -1.52
N SER A 36 -13.50 3.63 -0.72
CA SER A 36 -14.57 2.69 -1.11
C SER A 36 -15.94 3.35 -1.23
N SER A 37 -16.13 4.54 -0.66
CA SER A 37 -17.40 5.29 -0.69
C SER A 37 -17.45 6.33 -1.82
N MET A 38 -16.31 6.60 -2.46
CA MET A 38 -16.20 7.52 -3.59
C MET A 38 -16.70 6.90 -4.89
N LYS A 39 -16.89 7.72 -5.93
CA LYS A 39 -17.04 7.19 -7.28
C LYS A 39 -15.76 6.47 -7.71
N PRO A 40 -15.84 5.36 -8.46
CA PRO A 40 -14.65 4.61 -8.88
C PRO A 40 -13.59 5.44 -9.59
N GLU A 41 -13.99 6.36 -10.46
CA GLU A 41 -13.10 7.27 -11.20
C GLU A 41 -12.37 8.26 -10.27
N GLU A 42 -13.07 8.83 -9.29
CA GLU A 42 -12.49 9.75 -8.31
C GLU A 42 -11.48 9.03 -7.41
N ALA A 43 -11.82 7.82 -6.95
CA ALA A 43 -10.91 6.97 -6.19
C ALA A 43 -9.67 6.57 -6.99
N ALA A 44 -9.84 6.23 -8.28
CA ALA A 44 -8.73 5.89 -9.17
C ALA A 44 -7.74 7.06 -9.31
N ASN A 45 -8.23 8.27 -9.59
CA ASN A 45 -7.39 9.47 -9.69
C ASN A 45 -6.58 9.74 -8.42
N LEU A 46 -7.19 9.54 -7.25
CA LEU A 46 -6.49 9.70 -5.97
C LEU A 46 -5.45 8.60 -5.74
N VAL A 47 -5.78 7.35 -6.10
CA VAL A 47 -4.85 6.20 -6.01
C VAL A 47 -3.60 6.40 -6.86
N GLU A 48 -3.72 7.01 -8.05
CA GLU A 48 -2.56 7.32 -8.90
C GLU A 48 -1.66 8.43 -8.36
N ALA A 49 -2.20 9.33 -7.54
CA ALA A 49 -1.51 10.50 -7.04
C ALA A 49 -0.74 10.27 -5.73
N ILE A 50 -0.99 9.15 -5.04
CA ILE A 50 -0.38 8.82 -3.74
C ILE A 50 0.79 7.84 -3.88
N ASP A 51 1.52 7.63 -2.79
CA ASP A 51 2.57 6.61 -2.70
C ASP A 51 2.05 5.21 -3.07
N GLU A 52 2.81 4.48 -3.88
CA GLU A 52 2.41 3.16 -4.40
C GLU A 52 2.23 2.13 -3.27
N GLY A 53 3.04 2.20 -2.22
CA GLY A 53 2.90 1.33 -1.05
C GLY A 53 1.57 1.57 -0.31
N LEU A 54 1.19 2.84 -0.13
CA LEU A 54 -0.09 3.21 0.46
C LEU A 54 -1.26 2.82 -0.47
N ALA A 55 -1.15 3.05 -1.77
CA ALA A 55 -2.14 2.62 -2.76
C ALA A 55 -2.40 1.10 -2.68
N LEU A 56 -1.33 0.30 -2.60
CA LEU A 56 -1.42 -1.15 -2.44
C LEU A 56 -2.16 -1.54 -1.15
N GLN A 57 -1.82 -0.91 -0.03
CA GLN A 57 -2.50 -1.16 1.24
C GLN A 57 -3.99 -0.84 1.16
N ILE A 58 -4.35 0.30 0.56
CA ILE A 58 -5.74 0.71 0.41
C ILE A 58 -6.49 -0.26 -0.52
N ILE A 59 -5.98 -0.53 -1.72
CA ILE A 59 -6.64 -1.41 -2.70
C ILE A 59 -6.77 -2.84 -2.16
N SER A 60 -5.74 -3.36 -1.47
CA SER A 60 -5.79 -4.71 -0.88
C SER A 60 -6.83 -4.86 0.22
N GLY A 61 -7.16 -3.77 0.92
CA GLY A 61 -8.18 -3.74 1.97
C GLY A 61 -9.59 -3.50 1.46
N MET A 62 -9.79 -3.14 0.18
CA MET A 62 -11.11 -2.94 -0.40
C MET A 62 -11.82 -4.28 -0.64
N LYS A 63 -13.16 -4.26 -0.65
CA LYS A 63 -13.95 -5.40 -1.16
C LYS A 63 -13.63 -5.62 -2.64
N SER A 64 -13.49 -6.88 -3.07
CA SER A 64 -13.04 -7.23 -4.43
C SER A 64 -13.85 -6.56 -5.54
N LYS A 65 -15.17 -6.41 -5.37
CA LYS A 65 -16.02 -5.68 -6.34
C LYS A 65 -15.62 -4.22 -6.50
N ILE A 66 -15.38 -3.53 -5.39
CA ILE A 66 -15.01 -2.11 -5.37
C ILE A 66 -13.58 -1.95 -5.90
N ALA A 67 -12.64 -2.80 -5.44
CA ALA A 67 -11.28 -2.82 -5.95
C ALA A 67 -11.24 -2.99 -7.48
N GLY A 68 -12.03 -3.92 -8.02
CA GLY A 68 -12.12 -4.12 -9.47
C GLY A 68 -12.65 -2.90 -10.23
N GLN A 69 -13.62 -2.18 -9.66
CA GLN A 69 -14.13 -0.93 -10.24
C GLN A 69 -13.10 0.20 -10.19
N VAL A 70 -12.33 0.32 -9.11
CA VAL A 70 -11.26 1.33 -9.04
C VAL A 70 -10.15 0.99 -10.03
N LEU A 71 -9.69 -0.26 -10.05
CA LEU A 71 -8.64 -0.73 -10.96
C LEU A 71 -9.02 -0.55 -12.45
N SER A 72 -10.29 -0.71 -12.82
CA SER A 72 -10.75 -0.51 -14.19
C SER A 72 -10.71 0.94 -14.66
N ASN A 73 -10.57 1.90 -13.74
CA ASN A 73 -10.50 3.33 -14.04
C ASN A 73 -9.08 3.90 -13.94
N LEU A 74 -8.08 3.08 -13.59
CA LEU A 74 -6.67 3.49 -13.59
C LEU A 74 -6.07 3.43 -14.99
N ASP A 75 -4.99 4.16 -15.21
CA ASP A 75 -4.08 3.93 -16.33
C ASP A 75 -3.61 2.47 -16.34
N VAL A 76 -3.56 1.87 -17.53
CA VAL A 76 -3.26 0.45 -17.72
C VAL A 76 -1.91 0.07 -17.10
N LYS A 77 -0.91 0.95 -17.13
CA LYS A 77 0.41 0.68 -16.53
C LYS A 77 0.34 0.71 -15.01
N VAL A 78 -0.47 1.60 -14.43
CA VAL A 78 -0.69 1.65 -12.98
C VAL A 78 -1.46 0.41 -12.53
N ALA A 79 -2.57 0.08 -13.20
CA ALA A 79 -3.37 -1.11 -12.90
C ALA A 79 -2.54 -2.40 -12.97
N LYS A 80 -1.67 -2.54 -13.99
CA LYS A 80 -0.72 -3.64 -14.12
C LYS A 80 0.20 -3.73 -12.90
N ARG A 81 0.91 -2.65 -12.56
CA ARG A 81 1.87 -2.63 -11.44
C ARG A 81 1.20 -2.97 -10.11
N ILE A 82 0.06 -2.36 -9.82
CA ILE A 82 -0.70 -2.65 -8.59
C ILE A 82 -1.10 -4.13 -8.56
N SER A 83 -1.65 -4.65 -9.66
CA SER A 83 -2.11 -6.06 -9.73
C SER A 83 -0.95 -7.06 -9.57
N GLU A 84 0.20 -6.80 -10.19
CA GLU A 84 1.39 -7.65 -10.07
C GLU A 84 1.97 -7.61 -8.66
N ASN A 85 2.07 -6.42 -8.06
CA ASN A 85 2.52 -6.27 -6.68
C ASN A 85 1.60 -7.00 -5.68
N LEU A 86 0.27 -6.90 -5.86
CA LEU A 86 -0.70 -7.66 -5.06
C LEU A 86 -0.54 -9.18 -5.23
N ALA A 87 -0.18 -9.64 -6.43
CA ALA A 87 0.13 -11.05 -6.70
C ALA A 87 1.52 -11.48 -6.21
N GLY A 88 2.27 -10.60 -5.53
CA GLY A 88 3.63 -10.87 -5.08
C GLY A 88 4.67 -10.89 -6.21
N LYS A 89 4.29 -10.50 -7.43
CA LYS A 89 5.20 -10.28 -8.55
C LYS A 89 5.78 -8.88 -8.43
N ARG A 90 6.77 -8.73 -7.56
CA ARG A 90 7.60 -7.52 -7.55
C ARG A 90 8.29 -7.43 -8.91
N ASP A 91 8.21 -6.27 -9.56
CA ASP A 91 8.99 -5.96 -10.74
C ASP A 91 10.46 -6.25 -10.41
N LYS A 92 10.99 -7.39 -10.89
CA LYS A 92 12.40 -7.41 -11.25
C LYS A 92 12.49 -6.35 -12.34
N PRO A 93 13.38 -5.35 -12.25
CA PRO A 93 13.52 -4.36 -13.31
C PRO A 93 13.69 -5.14 -14.60
N SER A 94 12.68 -5.08 -15.48
CA SER A 94 12.69 -5.80 -16.73
C SER A 94 13.94 -5.34 -17.44
N GLU A 95 14.87 -6.27 -17.57
CA GLU A 95 16.11 -6.17 -18.28
C GLU A 95 15.82 -5.54 -19.65
N LYS A 96 16.05 -4.23 -19.76
CA LYS A 96 16.28 -3.58 -21.03
C LYS A 96 17.67 -4.03 -21.50
N THR A 97 17.84 -5.30 -21.86
CA THR A 97 18.90 -5.67 -22.78
C THR A 97 18.41 -5.32 -24.17
N ASN A 98 18.71 -4.09 -24.55
CA ASN A 98 19.00 -3.78 -25.93
C ASN A 98 19.96 -4.85 -26.46
N SER A 99 19.61 -5.51 -27.56
CA SER A 99 20.56 -5.71 -28.64
C SER A 99 19.86 -6.07 -29.95
N PRO A 100 20.49 -5.70 -31.07
CA PRO A 100 19.85 -5.26 -32.29
C PRO A 100 19.54 -6.43 -33.20
N GLY A 101 18.80 -6.12 -34.27
CA GLY A 101 18.63 -7.04 -35.38
C GLY A 101 19.97 -7.62 -35.85
N ASN A 102 19.90 -8.90 -36.20
CA ASN A 102 20.66 -9.48 -37.30
C ASN A 102 19.76 -10.49 -37.99
#